data_AF-A0A3M7SZ90-F1
#
_entry.id   AF-A0A3M7SZ90-F1
#
_cell.length_a   1.000
_cell.length_b   1.000
_cell.length_c   1.000
_cell.angle_alpha   90.00
_cell.angle_beta   90.00
_cell.angle_gamma   90.00
#
_symmetry.space_group_name_H-M   'P 1'
#
loop_
_entity.id
_entity.type
_entity.pdbx_description
1 polymer ?
#
loop_
_entity_poly.entity_id
_entity_poly.type
_entity_poly.pdbx_seq_one_letter_code
_entity_poly.pdbx_strand_id
1 'polypeptide(L)'
;MTMNEGHEWKPQQEGLQQIIQLLKESQSIDNAVQKNVQKKLEELNKYPDFNNYLIFVLTKLSTQDEATRSLSGLILKNNAKAFFEKFPDYCKEFIKNECLTCIGDQSQLIRATIGILITTIVTKSGLHTWPQLLPTLCQFMDSDNYSNCEGAFGALQKICEDSHEQLDSDPSRPLDVLIPKFLKYFRHSNAKIRYFKILSKASTKHFFCCPQDLMQLLVSINLSHSKTKP
;
A
#
# COMPACT_ATOMS: atom_id res chain seq x y z
N MET A 1 19.36 11.84 -29.31
CA MET A 1 18.52 12.71 -28.45
C MET A 1 18.77 12.31 -27.01
N THR A 2 18.84 13.32 -26.16
CA THR A 2 19.47 13.40 -24.83
C THR A 2 19.10 12.29 -23.84
N MET A 3 20.12 11.84 -23.11
CA MET A 3 20.06 10.96 -21.96
C MET A 3 19.16 11.58 -20.87
N ASN A 4 18.14 10.85 -20.42
CA ASN A 4 17.40 11.20 -19.20
C ASN A 4 18.31 10.88 -18.01
N GLU A 5 19.09 11.86 -17.54
CA GLU A 5 19.71 11.80 -16.22
C GLU A 5 18.58 11.86 -15.18
N GLY A 6 18.21 10.68 -14.66
CA GLY A 6 17.24 10.55 -13.57
C GLY A 6 17.76 11.31 -12.36
N HIS A 7 17.22 12.50 -12.12
CA HIS A 7 17.46 13.26 -10.90
C HIS A 7 16.80 12.51 -9.74
N GLU A 8 17.59 11.68 -9.05
CA GLU A 8 17.19 11.06 -7.80
C GLU A 8 16.95 12.16 -6.76
N TRP A 9 15.70 12.36 -6.37
CA TRP A 9 15.35 13.34 -5.34
C TRP A 9 16.06 12.99 -4.03
N LYS A 10 16.66 13.99 -3.38
CA LYS A 10 17.34 13.83 -2.09
C LYS A 10 16.90 14.93 -1.13
N PRO A 11 16.64 14.58 0.14
CA PRO A 11 16.27 15.58 1.13
C PRO A 11 17.45 16.50 1.44
N GLN A 12 17.17 17.78 1.60
CA GLN A 12 18.11 18.70 2.23
C GLN A 12 18.06 18.48 3.75
N GLN A 13 19.23 18.43 4.40
CA GLN A 13 19.33 18.06 5.80
C GLN A 13 18.58 19.03 6.73
N GLU A 14 18.67 20.33 6.47
CA GLU A 14 17.95 21.37 7.22
C GLU A 14 16.43 21.21 7.08
N GLY A 15 15.94 21.03 5.85
CA GLY A 15 14.53 20.78 5.58
C GLY A 15 14.03 19.53 6.30
N LEU A 16 14.81 18.44 6.24
CA LEU A 16 14.45 17.19 6.91
C LEU A 16 14.34 17.36 8.44
N GLN A 17 15.26 18.11 9.05
CA GLN A 17 15.19 18.41 10.50
C GLN A 17 13.93 19.20 10.86
N GLN A 18 13.55 20.19 10.04
CA GLN A 18 12.33 20.98 10.26
C GLN A 18 11.07 20.10 10.14
N ILE A 19 11.04 19.17 9.18
CA ILE A 19 9.92 18.24 9.00
C ILE A 19 9.81 17.28 10.20
N ILE A 20 10.92 16.72 10.67
CA ILE A 20 10.93 15.86 11.86
C ILE A 20 10.45 16.62 13.09
N GLN A 21 10.89 17.87 13.26
CA GLN A 21 10.45 18.71 14.37
C GLN A 21 8.95 18.97 14.30
N LEU A 22 8.41 19.29 13.11
CA LEU A 22 6.98 19.47 12.90
C LEU A 22 6.17 18.20 13.20
N LEU A 23 6.67 17.02 12.80
CA LEU A 23 6.02 15.74 13.09
C LEU A 23 6.00 15.42 14.58
N LYS A 24 7.02 15.82 15.34
CA LYS A 24 7.04 15.70 16.80
C LYS A 24 6.07 16.68 17.46
N GLU A 25 6.04 17.93 17.00
CA GLU A 25 5.08 18.93 17.48
C GLU A 25 3.62 18.49 17.23
N SER A 26 3.36 17.83 16.09
CA SER A 26 2.05 17.25 15.73
C SER A 26 1.53 16.20 16.71
N GLN A 27 2.38 15.64 17.57
CA GLN A 27 2.00 14.65 18.57
C GLN A 27 1.70 15.27 19.95
N SER A 28 1.90 16.58 20.10
CA SER A 28 1.65 17.30 21.36
C SER A 28 0.16 17.35 21.70
N ILE A 29 -0.20 17.24 22.98
CA ILE A 29 -1.57 17.44 23.46
C ILE A 29 -1.91 18.93 23.68
N ASP A 30 -0.95 19.83 23.49
CA ASP A 30 -1.14 21.27 23.64
C ASP A 30 -1.88 21.86 22.43
N ASN A 31 -3.05 22.47 22.68
CA ASN A 31 -3.90 23.09 21.66
C ASN A 31 -3.22 24.23 20.89
N ALA A 32 -2.37 25.03 21.55
CA ALA A 32 -1.64 26.11 20.90
C ALA A 32 -0.57 25.56 19.95
N VAL A 33 0.13 24.50 20.36
CA VAL A 33 1.08 23.78 19.51
C VAL A 33 0.36 23.17 18.30
N GLN A 34 -0.75 22.47 18.51
CA GLN A 34 -1.56 21.88 17.43
C GLN A 34 -2.05 22.93 16.41
N LYS A 35 -2.50 24.10 16.89
CA LYS A 35 -2.91 25.19 16.00
C LYS A 35 -1.75 25.73 15.15
N ASN A 36 -0.55 25.82 15.73
CA ASN A 36 0.65 26.26 15.00
C ASN A 36 1.10 25.20 13.98
N VAL A 37 1.08 23.93 14.36
CA VAL A 37 1.35 22.78 13.48
C VAL A 37 0.43 22.82 12.26
N GLN A 38 -0.87 23.00 12.47
CA GLN A 38 -1.85 23.02 11.38
C GLN A 38 -1.55 24.13 10.37
N LYS A 39 -1.21 25.34 10.84
CA LYS A 39 -0.80 26.45 9.95
C LYS A 39 0.46 26.12 9.16
N LYS A 40 1.48 25.56 9.81
CA LYS A 40 2.73 25.14 9.15
C LYS A 40 2.47 24.07 8.09
N LEU A 41 1.61 23.09 8.38
CA LEU A 41 1.23 22.04 7.42
C LEU A 41 0.50 22.62 6.20
N GLU A 42 -0.41 23.57 6.40
CA GLU A 42 -1.11 24.28 5.32
C GLU A 42 -0.15 25.08 4.42
N GLU A 43 0.88 25.70 5.01
CA GLU A 43 1.92 26.39 4.27
C GLU A 43 2.81 25.43 3.48
N LEU A 44 3.27 24.34 4.12
CA LEU A 44 4.13 23.33 3.49
C LEU A 44 3.44 22.56 2.37
N ASN A 45 2.12 22.35 2.47
CA ASN A 45 1.31 21.71 1.43
C ASN A 45 1.30 22.46 0.09
N LYS A 46 1.76 23.72 0.06
CA LYS A 46 1.93 24.49 -1.19
C LYS A 46 3.15 24.03 -1.99
N TYR A 47 4.08 23.30 -1.36
CA TYR A 47 5.32 22.84 -1.98
C TYR A 47 5.23 21.33 -2.29
N PRO A 48 5.32 20.91 -3.56
CA PRO A 48 5.25 19.50 -3.92
C PRO A 48 6.27 18.61 -3.20
N ASP A 49 7.50 19.12 -3.02
CA ASP A 49 8.60 18.45 -2.33
C ASP A 49 8.28 18.07 -0.89
N PHE A 50 7.35 18.76 -0.24
CA PHE A 50 6.89 18.39 1.10
C PHE A 50 6.43 16.93 1.14
N ASN A 51 5.72 16.46 0.10
CA ASN A 51 5.27 15.08 0.00
C ASN A 51 6.43 14.10 -0.18
N ASN A 52 7.53 14.51 -0.84
CA ASN A 52 8.75 13.71 -0.95
C ASN A 52 9.44 13.56 0.41
N TYR A 53 9.50 14.63 1.22
CA TYR A 53 9.97 14.53 2.60
C TYR A 53 9.11 13.58 3.43
N LEU A 54 7.77 13.64 3.30
CA LEU A 54 6.88 12.79 4.08
C LEU A 54 7.08 11.31 3.76
N ILE A 55 7.18 10.95 2.47
CA ILE A 55 7.44 9.56 2.08
C ILE A 55 8.85 9.12 2.51
N PHE A 56 9.84 9.99 2.38
CA PHE A 56 11.22 9.69 2.81
C PHE A 56 11.30 9.40 4.31
N VAL A 57 10.63 10.19 5.15
CA VAL A 57 10.56 9.94 6.59
C VAL A 57 9.87 8.60 6.87
N LEU A 58 8.79 8.27 6.15
CA LEU A 58 8.10 7.00 6.31
C LEU A 58 9.00 5.81 5.94
N THR A 59 9.73 5.86 4.82
CA THR A 59 10.37 4.68 4.22
C THR A 59 11.86 4.55 4.48
N LYS A 60 12.60 5.66 4.56
CA LYS A 60 14.07 5.65 4.64
C LYS A 60 14.60 5.98 6.03
N LEU A 61 13.87 6.77 6.81
CA LEU A 61 14.38 7.29 8.09
C LEU A 61 14.12 6.34 9.27
N SER A 62 14.71 5.14 9.21
CA SER A 62 14.60 4.10 10.24
C SER A 62 15.18 4.49 11.61
N THR A 63 15.86 5.63 11.70
CA THR A 63 16.36 6.21 12.95
C THR A 63 15.25 6.90 13.77
N GLN A 64 14.11 7.24 13.15
CA GLN A 64 12.94 7.73 13.88
C GLN A 64 12.05 6.57 14.33
N ASP A 65 11.30 6.81 15.40
CA ASP A 65 10.34 5.86 15.94
C ASP A 65 9.16 5.61 14.98
N GLU A 66 8.47 4.48 15.19
CA GLU A 66 7.36 4.06 14.33
C GLU A 66 6.18 5.03 14.34
N ALA A 67 5.94 5.74 15.45
CA ALA A 67 4.83 6.69 15.55
C ALA A 67 5.11 7.93 14.68
N THR A 68 6.32 8.48 14.74
CA THR A 68 6.75 9.60 13.88
C THR A 68 6.72 9.22 12.40
N ARG A 69 7.27 8.04 12.04
CA ARG A 69 7.28 7.54 10.66
C ARG A 69 5.86 7.33 10.12
N SER A 70 5.00 6.65 10.88
CA SER A 70 3.62 6.37 10.48
C SER A 70 2.77 7.63 10.37
N LEU A 71 2.94 8.60 11.29
CA LEU A 71 2.27 9.90 11.21
C LEU A 71 2.62 10.64 9.92
N SER A 72 3.90 10.63 9.52
CA SER A 72 4.34 11.18 8.24
C SER A 72 3.56 10.58 7.05
N GLY A 73 3.43 9.26 7.03
CA GLY A 73 2.64 8.55 6.02
C GLY A 73 1.14 8.88 6.06
N LEU A 74 0.56 9.11 7.24
CA LEU A 74 -0.84 9.49 7.38
C LEU A 74 -1.12 10.91 6.87
N ILE A 75 -0.21 11.86 7.12
CA ILE A 75 -0.28 13.21 6.54
C ILE A 75 -0.20 13.12 5.02
N LEU A 76 0.79 12.37 4.50
CA LEU A 76 0.93 12.16 3.05
C LEU A 76 -0.31 11.52 2.44
N LYS A 77 -0.92 10.54 3.11
CA LYS A 77 -2.18 9.94 2.67
C LYS A 77 -3.29 10.98 2.55
N ASN A 78 -3.43 11.89 3.51
CA ASN A 78 -4.46 12.92 3.46
C ASN A 78 -4.21 13.90 2.31
N ASN A 79 -2.94 14.27 2.07
CA ASN A 79 -2.54 15.10 0.94
C ASN A 79 -2.85 14.42 -0.41
N ALA A 80 -2.46 13.15 -0.57
CA ALA A 80 -2.76 12.37 -1.76
C ALA A 80 -4.28 12.24 -1.97
N LYS A 81 -5.04 11.93 -0.92
CA LYS A 81 -6.51 11.85 -1.01
C LYS A 81 -7.14 13.15 -1.55
N ALA A 82 -6.58 14.30 -1.19
CA ALA A 82 -7.11 15.59 -1.61
C ALA A 82 -6.59 16.05 -2.98
N PHE A 83 -5.32 15.81 -3.30
CA PHE A 83 -4.63 16.52 -4.38
C PHE A 83 -3.69 15.66 -5.24
N PHE A 84 -3.72 14.32 -5.14
CA PHE A 84 -2.74 13.45 -5.81
C PHE A 84 -2.62 13.70 -7.32
N GLU A 85 -3.73 13.92 -8.03
CA GLU A 85 -3.73 14.20 -9.48
C GLU A 85 -2.89 15.44 -9.84
N LYS A 86 -2.86 16.43 -8.94
CA LYS A 86 -2.13 17.70 -9.10
C LYS A 86 -0.65 17.60 -8.72
N PHE A 87 -0.22 16.48 -8.14
CA PHE A 87 1.20 16.31 -7.81
C PHE A 87 2.01 16.28 -9.12
N PRO A 88 3.22 16.86 -9.13
CA PRO A 88 4.15 16.68 -10.24
C PRO A 88 4.47 15.19 -10.45
N ASP A 89 4.70 14.79 -11.69
CA ASP A 89 4.89 13.36 -12.01
C ASP A 89 6.13 12.77 -11.34
N TYR A 90 7.22 13.53 -11.20
CA TYR A 90 8.40 13.08 -10.46
C TYR A 90 8.07 12.75 -8.99
N CYS A 91 7.18 13.52 -8.36
CA CYS A 91 6.74 13.31 -6.98
C CYS A 91 5.85 12.07 -6.89
N LYS A 92 4.91 11.89 -7.83
CA LYS A 92 4.07 10.69 -7.92
C LYS A 92 4.92 9.43 -8.06
N GLU A 93 5.86 9.42 -9.01
CA GLU A 93 6.71 8.26 -9.26
C GLU A 93 7.66 7.97 -8.09
N PHE A 94 8.21 9.00 -7.45
CA PHE A 94 9.01 8.82 -6.24
C PHE A 94 8.20 8.17 -5.11
N ILE A 95 6.99 8.67 -4.83
CA ILE A 95 6.10 8.09 -3.80
C ILE A 95 5.73 6.65 -4.14
N LYS A 96 5.36 6.36 -5.39
CA LYS A 96 5.04 5.01 -5.86
C LYS A 96 6.21 4.04 -5.62
N ASN A 97 7.41 4.43 -6.02
CA ASN A 97 8.61 3.58 -5.86
C ASN A 97 8.94 3.33 -4.39
N GLU A 98 8.88 4.36 -3.55
CA GLU A 98 9.11 4.21 -2.11
C GLU A 98 8.05 3.31 -1.44
N CYS A 99 6.78 3.40 -1.84
CA CYS A 99 5.73 2.49 -1.38
C CYS A 99 6.05 1.03 -1.71
N LEU A 100 6.45 0.73 -2.95
CA LEU A 100 6.75 -0.65 -3.37
C LEU A 100 7.98 -1.21 -2.67
N THR A 101 9.02 -0.40 -2.47
CA THR A 101 10.24 -0.83 -1.78
C THR A 101 10.03 -1.05 -0.28
N CYS A 102 9.06 -0.36 0.33
CA CYS A 102 8.80 -0.40 1.78
C CYS A 102 7.61 -1.29 2.16
N ILE A 103 7.00 -2.01 1.21
CA ILE A 103 5.84 -2.88 1.49
C ILE A 103 6.12 -3.96 2.53
N GLY A 104 7.38 -4.40 2.62
CA GLY A 104 7.85 -5.43 3.55
C GLY A 104 8.65 -4.90 4.74
N ASP A 105 8.42 -3.66 5.17
CA ASP A 105 9.05 -3.09 6.37
C ASP A 105 8.92 -4.03 7.58
N GLN A 106 9.87 -4.03 8.52
CA GLN A 106 9.81 -4.93 9.69
C GLN A 106 8.68 -4.54 10.66
N SER A 107 8.34 -3.26 10.75
CA SER A 107 7.22 -2.78 11.55
C SER A 107 5.88 -3.05 10.84
N GLN A 108 4.98 -3.73 11.56
CA GLN A 108 3.61 -3.95 11.08
C GLN A 108 2.85 -2.62 10.91
N LEU A 109 3.13 -1.62 11.76
CA LEU A 109 2.51 -0.31 11.66
C LEU A 109 2.90 0.38 10.36
N ILE A 110 4.19 0.36 10.00
CA ILE A 110 4.68 0.95 8.76
C ILE A 110 4.10 0.23 7.53
N ARG A 111 4.08 -1.11 7.52
CA ARG A 111 3.46 -1.87 6.44
C ARG A 111 1.97 -1.53 6.27
N ALA A 112 1.23 -1.38 7.37
CA ALA A 112 -0.17 -0.96 7.33
C ALA A 112 -0.33 0.45 6.72
N THR A 113 0.52 1.41 7.12
CA THR A 113 0.52 2.76 6.56
C THR A 113 0.86 2.78 5.07
N ILE A 114 1.84 2.00 4.63
CA ILE A 114 2.19 1.84 3.20
C ILE A 114 1.02 1.26 2.42
N GLY A 115 0.38 0.20 2.93
CA GLY A 115 -0.81 -0.39 2.30
C GLY A 115 -1.95 0.62 2.14
N ILE A 116 -2.21 1.44 3.16
CA ILE A 116 -3.20 2.53 3.11
C ILE A 116 -2.84 3.57 2.04
N LEU A 117 -1.56 3.93 1.94
CA LEU A 117 -1.09 4.92 0.96
C LEU A 117 -1.20 4.38 -0.48
N ILE A 118 -0.81 3.13 -0.72
CA ILE A 118 -0.99 2.44 -2.00
C ILE A 118 -2.45 2.46 -2.42
N THR A 119 -3.36 2.01 -1.55
CA THR A 119 -4.79 1.99 -1.89
C THR A 119 -5.33 3.39 -2.14
N THR A 120 -4.90 4.39 -1.36
CA THR A 120 -5.29 5.79 -1.60
C THR A 120 -4.86 6.27 -2.98
N ILE A 121 -3.64 5.94 -3.40
CA ILE A 121 -3.14 6.28 -4.75
C ILE A 121 -3.99 5.60 -5.81
N VAL A 122 -4.22 4.29 -5.71
CA VAL A 122 -5.05 3.53 -6.66
C VAL A 122 -6.47 4.09 -6.76
N THR A 123 -7.11 4.41 -5.64
CA THR A 123 -8.45 5.01 -5.63
C THR A 123 -8.46 6.39 -6.29
N LYS A 124 -7.35 7.14 -6.24
CA LYS A 124 -7.27 8.52 -6.73
C LYS A 124 -6.85 8.63 -8.18
N SER A 125 -5.85 7.86 -8.63
CA SER A 125 -5.36 7.93 -10.00
C SER A 125 -5.88 6.80 -10.88
N GLY A 126 -6.47 5.76 -10.30
CA GLY A 126 -6.90 4.57 -11.01
C GLY A 126 -5.76 3.56 -11.18
N LEU A 127 -6.11 2.28 -11.12
CA LEU A 127 -5.17 1.15 -11.15
C LEU A 127 -4.30 1.13 -12.43
N HIS A 128 -4.90 1.47 -13.57
CA HIS A 128 -4.23 1.52 -14.88
C HIS A 128 -3.04 2.50 -14.93
N THR A 129 -3.02 3.52 -14.06
CA THR A 129 -1.91 4.49 -13.97
C THR A 129 -0.69 3.96 -13.22
N TRP A 130 -0.79 2.75 -12.68
CA TRP A 130 0.28 2.09 -11.93
C TRP A 130 0.44 0.62 -12.36
N PRO A 131 0.81 0.35 -13.62
CA PRO A 131 0.83 -1.00 -14.19
C PRO A 131 1.78 -1.97 -13.47
N GLN A 132 2.86 -1.46 -12.87
CA GLN A 132 3.82 -2.28 -12.12
C GLN A 132 3.32 -2.72 -10.73
N LEU A 133 2.23 -2.14 -10.21
CA LEU A 133 1.75 -2.40 -8.84
C LEU A 133 1.38 -3.87 -8.62
N LEU A 134 0.40 -4.38 -9.38
CA LEU A 134 -0.09 -5.75 -9.19
C LEU A 134 0.97 -6.81 -9.47
N PRO A 135 1.77 -6.74 -10.56
CA PRO A 135 2.89 -7.67 -10.77
C PRO A 135 3.85 -7.70 -9.58
N THR A 136 4.19 -6.53 -9.02
CA THR A 136 5.12 -6.41 -7.89
C THR A 136 4.52 -7.01 -6.61
N LEU A 137 3.24 -6.73 -6.31
CA LEU A 137 2.55 -7.33 -5.15
C LEU A 137 2.44 -8.85 -5.30
N CYS A 138 2.17 -9.36 -6.51
CA CYS A 138 2.19 -10.79 -6.81
C CYS A 138 3.56 -11.41 -6.53
N GLN A 139 4.66 -10.76 -6.92
CA GLN A 139 6.01 -11.25 -6.61
C GLN A 139 6.25 -11.30 -5.09
N PHE A 140 5.87 -10.26 -4.36
CA PHE A 140 6.05 -10.22 -2.91
C PHE A 140 5.21 -11.25 -2.16
N MET A 141 4.02 -11.60 -2.65
CA MET A 141 3.25 -12.71 -2.09
C MET A 141 4.00 -14.06 -2.16
N ASP A 142 4.83 -14.27 -3.19
CA ASP A 142 5.63 -15.50 -3.34
C ASP A 142 6.99 -15.41 -2.63
N SER A 143 7.25 -14.32 -1.89
CA SER A 143 8.48 -14.16 -1.13
C SER A 143 8.47 -15.05 0.12
N ASP A 144 9.58 -15.71 0.40
CA ASP A 144 9.80 -16.43 1.66
C ASP A 144 9.89 -15.48 2.87
N ASN A 145 10.10 -14.17 2.63
CA ASN A 145 10.09 -13.17 3.68
C ASN A 145 8.66 -12.89 4.13
N TYR A 146 8.37 -13.22 5.39
CA TYR A 146 7.04 -13.02 5.99
C TYR A 146 6.54 -11.58 5.87
N SER A 147 7.40 -10.57 6.08
CA SER A 147 7.00 -9.16 6.03
C SER A 147 6.63 -8.72 4.62
N ASN A 148 7.37 -9.15 3.60
CA ASN A 148 7.03 -8.92 2.19
C ASN A 148 5.66 -9.55 1.85
N CYS A 149 5.51 -10.83 2.20
CA CYS A 149 4.28 -11.58 1.96
C CYS A 149 3.08 -10.92 2.66
N GLU A 150 3.21 -10.60 3.95
CA GLU A 150 2.15 -9.99 4.76
C GLU A 150 1.77 -8.59 4.25
N GLY A 151 2.76 -7.75 3.92
CA GLY A 151 2.51 -6.43 3.36
C GLY A 151 1.81 -6.49 2.00
N ALA A 152 2.23 -7.41 1.13
CA ALA A 152 1.60 -7.61 -0.17
C ALA A 152 0.14 -8.06 -0.06
N PHE A 153 -0.14 -9.04 0.79
CA PHE A 153 -1.51 -9.45 1.08
C PHE A 153 -2.33 -8.31 1.69
N GLY A 154 -1.76 -7.56 2.63
CA GLY A 154 -2.43 -6.44 3.28
C GLY A 154 -2.77 -5.29 2.33
N ALA A 155 -1.96 -5.04 1.29
CA ALA A 155 -2.26 -4.06 0.25
C ALA A 155 -3.28 -4.60 -0.76
N LEU A 156 -3.09 -5.83 -1.25
CA LEU A 156 -4.03 -6.46 -2.19
C LEU A 156 -5.44 -6.57 -1.61
N GLN A 157 -5.55 -6.93 -0.33
CA GLN A 157 -6.84 -6.96 0.36
C GLN A 157 -7.55 -5.60 0.27
N LYS A 158 -6.85 -4.51 0.58
CA LYS A 158 -7.43 -3.16 0.53
C LYS A 158 -7.76 -2.72 -0.90
N ILE A 159 -6.93 -3.05 -1.88
CA ILE A 159 -7.23 -2.78 -3.31
C ILE A 159 -8.48 -3.55 -3.75
N CYS A 160 -8.59 -4.82 -3.34
CA CYS A 160 -9.77 -5.64 -3.60
C CYS A 160 -11.03 -5.13 -2.90
N GLU A 161 -10.91 -4.46 -1.76
CA GLU A 161 -12.01 -3.84 -1.02
C GLU A 161 -12.43 -2.49 -1.64
N ASP A 162 -11.48 -1.60 -1.89
CA ASP A 162 -11.73 -0.20 -2.25
C ASP A 162 -11.75 0.04 -3.78
N SER A 163 -11.32 -0.92 -4.60
CA SER A 163 -11.14 -0.75 -6.05
C SER A 163 -11.55 -1.98 -6.86
N HIS A 164 -12.55 -2.75 -6.37
CA HIS A 164 -13.02 -3.97 -7.05
C HIS A 164 -13.55 -3.71 -8.47
N GLU A 165 -14.26 -2.61 -8.70
CA GLU A 165 -14.82 -2.28 -10.03
C GLU A 165 -13.69 -2.06 -11.04
N GLN A 166 -12.59 -1.44 -10.61
CA GLN A 166 -11.42 -1.25 -11.44
C GLN A 166 -10.74 -2.58 -11.75
N LEU A 167 -10.63 -3.48 -10.78
CA LEU A 167 -10.06 -4.82 -11.01
C LEU A 167 -10.87 -5.67 -12.00
N ASP A 168 -12.20 -5.54 -11.95
CA ASP A 168 -13.12 -6.32 -12.81
C ASP A 168 -13.19 -5.77 -14.23
N SER A 169 -13.16 -4.44 -14.38
CA SER A 169 -13.22 -3.77 -15.68
C SER A 169 -11.87 -3.57 -16.38
N ASP A 170 -10.74 -3.87 -15.71
CA ASP A 170 -9.42 -3.68 -16.29
C ASP A 170 -9.17 -4.65 -17.48
N PRO A 171 -8.77 -4.15 -18.66
CA PRO A 171 -8.49 -4.97 -19.84
C PRO A 171 -7.41 -6.04 -19.64
N SER A 172 -6.49 -5.84 -18.70
CA SER A 172 -5.44 -6.81 -18.36
C SER A 172 -5.96 -8.01 -17.57
N ARG A 173 -7.23 -7.99 -17.16
CA ARG A 173 -7.91 -9.06 -16.40
C ARG A 173 -7.08 -9.51 -15.18
N PRO A 174 -6.71 -8.59 -14.27
CA PRO A 174 -5.81 -8.90 -13.15
C PRO A 174 -6.37 -9.99 -12.22
N LEU A 175 -7.69 -10.11 -12.14
CA LEU A 175 -8.37 -11.16 -11.38
C LEU A 175 -8.02 -12.57 -11.87
N ASP A 176 -7.83 -12.79 -13.17
CA ASP A 176 -7.49 -14.11 -13.72
C ASP A 176 -6.15 -14.64 -13.16
N VAL A 177 -5.26 -13.75 -12.73
CA VAL A 177 -3.97 -14.09 -12.10
C VAL A 177 -4.08 -14.12 -10.57
N LEU A 178 -4.72 -13.10 -9.98
CA LEU A 178 -4.81 -12.96 -8.53
C LEU A 178 -5.60 -14.09 -7.89
N ILE A 179 -6.68 -14.54 -8.54
CA ILE A 179 -7.59 -15.53 -7.99
C ILE A 179 -6.91 -16.89 -7.80
N PRO A 180 -6.32 -17.53 -8.82
CA PRO A 180 -5.59 -18.79 -8.63
C PRO A 180 -4.49 -18.67 -7.58
N LYS A 181 -3.83 -17.51 -7.52
CA LYS A 181 -2.77 -17.23 -6.56
C LYS A 181 -3.31 -17.23 -5.14
N PHE A 182 -4.40 -16.50 -4.87
CA PHE A 182 -5.07 -16.53 -3.56
C PHE A 182 -5.48 -17.94 -3.16
N LEU A 183 -6.02 -18.74 -4.09
CA LEU A 183 -6.43 -20.13 -3.82
C LEU A 183 -5.26 -21.02 -3.37
N LYS A 184 -4.05 -20.84 -3.92
CA LYS A 184 -2.85 -21.59 -3.48
C LYS A 184 -2.57 -21.41 -1.99
N TYR A 185 -2.80 -20.21 -1.45
CA TYR A 185 -2.53 -19.89 -0.04
C TYR A 185 -3.62 -20.40 0.93
N PHE A 186 -4.74 -20.97 0.44
CA PHE A 186 -5.77 -21.56 1.30
C PHE A 186 -5.26 -22.68 2.20
N ARG A 187 -4.19 -23.37 1.77
CA ARG A 187 -3.54 -24.49 2.47
C ARG A 187 -2.18 -24.11 3.07
N HIS A 188 -1.86 -22.83 3.15
CA HIS A 188 -0.55 -22.39 3.67
C HIS A 188 -0.36 -22.83 5.13
N SER A 189 0.86 -23.22 5.52
CA SER A 189 1.18 -23.72 6.87
C SER A 189 0.99 -22.64 7.96
N ASN A 190 1.27 -21.38 7.62
CA ASN A 190 1.08 -20.22 8.51
C ASN A 190 -0.39 -19.76 8.59
N ALA A 191 -0.98 -19.79 9.79
CA ALA A 191 -2.37 -19.42 10.05
C ALA A 191 -2.70 -17.94 9.76
N LYS A 192 -1.75 -17.02 9.94
CA LYS A 192 -1.96 -15.58 9.63
C LYS A 192 -2.05 -15.35 8.12
N ILE A 193 -1.22 -16.04 7.35
CA ILE A 193 -1.29 -16.03 5.87
C ILE A 193 -2.61 -16.66 5.41
N ARG A 194 -3.06 -17.74 6.07
CA ARG A 194 -4.41 -18.28 5.86
C ARG A 194 -5.54 -17.33 6.27
N TYR A 195 -5.31 -16.25 7.02
CA TYR A 195 -6.35 -15.33 7.49
C TYR A 195 -6.57 -14.15 6.52
N PHE A 196 -5.52 -13.65 5.84
CA PHE A 196 -5.67 -12.65 4.75
C PHE A 196 -6.68 -13.08 3.68
N LYS A 197 -6.84 -14.39 3.53
CA LYS A 197 -7.89 -15.13 2.85
C LYS A 197 -9.34 -14.66 3.09
N ILE A 198 -9.71 -14.35 4.34
CA ILE A 198 -11.12 -14.18 4.75
C ILE A 198 -11.64 -12.77 4.42
N LEU A 199 -10.75 -11.79 4.27
CA LEU A 199 -11.11 -10.40 4.06
C LEU A 199 -11.19 -9.97 2.59
N SER A 200 -10.70 -10.79 1.64
CA SER A 200 -11.10 -10.69 0.22
C SER A 200 -12.62 -10.87 -0.02
N LYS A 201 -13.42 -10.97 1.05
CA LYS A 201 -14.87 -11.06 0.98
C LYS A 201 -15.55 -9.88 0.29
N ALA A 202 -14.90 -8.72 0.17
CA ALA A 202 -15.40 -7.66 -0.70
C ALA A 202 -15.39 -8.08 -2.19
N SER A 203 -14.35 -8.79 -2.64
CA SER A 203 -14.37 -9.47 -3.94
C SER A 203 -15.42 -10.59 -3.99
N THR A 204 -15.72 -11.24 -2.85
CA THR A 204 -16.77 -12.30 -2.79
C THR A 204 -18.21 -11.84 -3.02
N LYS A 205 -18.54 -10.54 -2.89
CA LYS A 205 -19.90 -10.08 -3.19
C LYS A 205 -20.28 -10.29 -4.67
N HIS A 206 -19.30 -10.30 -5.58
CA HIS A 206 -19.51 -10.68 -6.98
C HIS A 206 -19.14 -12.15 -7.27
N PHE A 207 -18.17 -12.69 -6.54
CA PHE A 207 -17.62 -14.03 -6.76
C PHE A 207 -18.57 -15.20 -6.46
N PHE A 208 -19.64 -14.98 -5.69
CA PHE A 208 -20.65 -16.00 -5.37
C PHE A 208 -21.95 -15.84 -6.15
N CYS A 209 -22.01 -14.98 -7.18
CA CYS A 209 -23.20 -14.86 -8.03
C CYS A 209 -23.25 -15.96 -9.12
N CYS A 210 -22.15 -16.67 -9.39
CA CYS A 210 -22.10 -17.79 -10.33
C CYS A 210 -21.95 -19.15 -9.59
N PRO A 211 -22.96 -20.03 -9.62
CA PRO A 211 -22.92 -21.33 -8.93
C PRO A 211 -21.78 -22.27 -9.39
N GLN A 212 -21.25 -22.10 -10.60
CA GLN A 212 -20.20 -22.99 -11.13
C GLN A 212 -18.84 -22.81 -10.43
N ASP A 213 -18.44 -21.58 -10.09
CA ASP A 213 -17.11 -21.33 -9.48
C ASP A 213 -17.06 -21.74 -8.02
N LEU A 214 -18.20 -21.65 -7.31
CA LEU A 214 -18.35 -22.21 -5.97
C LEU A 214 -18.20 -23.74 -5.98
N MET A 215 -18.77 -24.39 -6.99
CA MET A 215 -18.64 -25.84 -7.16
C MET A 215 -17.20 -26.24 -7.47
N GLN A 216 -16.46 -25.50 -8.30
CA GLN A 216 -15.04 -25.78 -8.53
C GLN A 216 -14.18 -25.57 -7.27
N LEU A 217 -14.46 -24.55 -6.47
CA LEU A 217 -13.78 -24.31 -5.20
C LEU A 217 -14.08 -25.43 -4.18
N LEU A 218 -15.34 -25.84 -4.05
CA LEU A 218 -15.77 -26.94 -3.18
C LEU A 218 -15.22 -28.30 -3.66
N VAL A 219 -15.17 -28.55 -4.97
CA VAL A 219 -14.56 -29.75 -5.55
C VAL A 219 -13.05 -29.76 -5.31
N SER A 220 -12.37 -28.62 -5.43
CA SER A 220 -10.94 -28.49 -5.15
C SER A 220 -10.61 -28.68 -3.66
N ILE A 221 -11.51 -28.27 -2.76
CA ILE A 221 -11.40 -28.49 -1.31
C ILE A 221 -11.70 -29.96 -0.96
N ASN A 222 -12.74 -30.56 -1.54
CA ASN A 222 -13.14 -31.95 -1.25
C ASN A 222 -12.20 -33.01 -1.87
N LEU A 223 -11.63 -32.77 -3.05
CA LEU A 223 -10.63 -33.66 -3.67
C LEU A 223 -9.31 -33.74 -2.86
N SER A 224 -9.08 -32.81 -1.94
CA SER A 224 -7.93 -32.87 -1.03
C SER A 224 -8.21 -33.57 0.29
N HIS A 225 -9.47 -33.69 0.70
CA HIS A 225 -9.85 -34.49 1.87
C HIS A 225 -9.97 -35.98 1.54
N SER A 226 -10.16 -36.35 0.27
CA SER A 226 -10.20 -37.76 -0.15
C SER A 226 -8.83 -38.40 -0.38
N LYS A 227 -7.74 -37.62 -0.43
CA LYS A 227 -6.37 -38.13 -0.64
C LYS A 227 -5.53 -38.26 0.64
N THR A 228 -6.09 -37.94 1.81
CA THR A 228 -5.41 -38.03 3.12
C THR A 228 -6.26 -38.74 4.16
N LYS A 229 -6.79 -39.91 3.81
CA LYS A 229 -7.06 -40.97 4.79
C LYS A 229 -6.32 -42.23 4.30
N PRO A 230 -5.54 -42.89 5.18
CA PRO A 230 -4.85 -44.13 4.84
C PRO A 230 -5.83 -45.24 4.47
#